data_AF-A0A482VU86-F1
#
_entry.id   AF-A0A482VU86-F1
#
_cell.length_a   1.000
_cell.length_b   1.000
_cell.length_c   1.000
_cell.angle_alpha   90.00
_cell.angle_beta   90.00
_cell.angle_gamma   90.00
#
_symmetry.space_group_name_H-M   'P 1'
#
loop_
_entity.id
_entity.type
_entity.pdbx_description
1 polymer ?
#
loop_
_entity_poly.entity_id
_entity_poly.type
_entity_poly.pdbx_seq_one_letter_code
_entity_poly.pdbx_strand_id
1 'polypeptide(L)'
;MNNNKQYNKNVEEIKHIFLGLNKEFIKSGFSTRELQNACLEQYPAKHLNSSLVIIFLVLALLVAVVFECGILQTILNYFLGIRCIVPNNYFVWEATRPVSNCDFCTNVTKPIILGNVTREEFAPYAYSSKPIVIKQAFLHWPAMKHFNFNFFKELYESISDSYRSVDEECQFLHFKSNFISIRDVFEMDKTRINNEPGEKSWYVGWGNCHPQVLTEMRRHYPKPHFLPESCEIPSKEYVFMGYDDGATMHLDFINRLMWQAQLKGSKTWHLIPPPECESVCTQLSFLVEPGDAILVDTRVWYHGTTITPGEFSLSIQSEYG
;
A
#
# COMPACT_ATOMS: atom_id res chain seq x y z
N MET A 1 93.97 56.34 13.75
CA MET A 1 93.68 56.47 15.19
C MET A 1 92.65 57.55 15.56
N ASN A 2 92.12 58.38 14.64
CA ASN A 2 91.19 59.47 14.99
C ASN A 2 89.69 59.10 14.99
N ASN A 3 89.25 58.07 14.25
CA ASN A 3 87.82 57.71 14.15
C ASN A 3 87.24 57.03 15.40
N ASN A 4 88.03 56.26 16.15
CA ASN A 4 87.55 55.61 17.38
C ASN A 4 87.33 56.59 18.55
N LYS A 5 88.06 57.71 18.57
CA LYS A 5 87.89 58.75 19.60
C LYS A 5 86.60 59.55 19.36
N GLN A 6 86.28 59.84 18.10
CA GLN A 6 85.04 60.53 17.71
C GLN A 6 83.81 59.65 17.99
N TYR A 7 83.87 58.35 17.65
CA TYR A 7 82.79 57.40 17.91
C TYR A 7 82.47 57.28 19.41
N ASN A 8 83.49 57.11 20.25
CA ASN A 8 83.29 57.01 21.70
C ASN A 8 82.75 58.31 22.32
N LYS A 9 83.12 59.48 21.77
CA LYS A 9 82.57 60.76 22.22
C LYS A 9 81.08 60.89 21.90
N ASN A 10 80.67 60.50 20.69
CA ASN A 10 79.27 60.54 20.28
C ASN A 10 78.41 59.55 21.08
N VAL A 11 78.94 58.37 21.40
CA VAL A 11 78.24 57.38 22.23
C VAL A 11 78.02 57.91 23.65
N GLU A 12 79.01 58.56 24.24
CA GLU A 12 78.84 59.15 25.57
C GLU A 12 77.88 60.34 25.58
N GLU A 13 77.85 61.14 24.51
CA GLU A 13 76.89 62.24 24.37
C GLU A 13 75.45 61.74 24.25
N ILE A 14 75.22 60.69 23.43
CA ILE A 14 73.91 60.03 23.31
C ILE A 14 73.48 59.43 24.64
N LYS A 15 74.38 58.77 25.36
CA LYS A 15 74.10 58.18 26.67
C LYS A 15 73.73 59.26 27.69
N HIS A 16 74.40 60.41 27.66
CA HIS A 16 74.09 61.53 28.53
C HIS A 16 72.69 62.11 28.25
N ILE A 17 72.32 62.27 26.97
CA ILE A 17 71.00 62.75 26.56
C ILE A 17 69.91 61.73 26.96
N PHE A 18 70.14 60.44 26.71
CA PHE A 18 69.20 59.37 27.05
C PHE A 18 68.97 59.27 28.57
N LEU A 19 70.02 59.39 29.38
CA LEU A 19 69.91 59.41 30.84
C LEU A 19 69.20 60.68 31.34
N GLY A 20 69.42 61.82 30.69
CA GLY A 20 68.73 63.08 31.00
C GLY A 20 67.22 62.99 30.74
N LEU A 21 66.83 62.50 29.56
CA LEU A 21 65.44 62.30 29.17
C LEU A 21 64.73 61.30 30.10
N ASN A 22 65.36 60.18 30.43
CA ASN A 22 64.78 59.19 31.34
C ASN A 22 64.61 59.73 32.77
N LYS A 23 65.53 60.58 33.25
CA LYS A 23 65.39 61.23 34.56
C LYS A 23 64.23 62.20 34.60
N GLU A 24 64.03 63.00 33.55
CA GLU A 24 62.88 63.90 33.43
C GLU A 24 61.56 63.12 33.29
N PHE A 25 61.58 62.01 32.57
CA PHE A 25 60.41 61.13 32.44
C PHE A 25 59.98 60.52 33.78
N ILE A 26 60.94 60.06 34.59
CA ILE A 26 60.67 59.54 35.95
C ILE A 26 60.24 60.65 36.91
N LYS A 27 60.83 61.86 36.83
CA LYS A 27 60.40 63.03 37.64
C LYS A 27 58.97 63.47 37.33
N SER A 28 58.52 63.25 36.09
CA SER A 28 57.16 63.58 35.64
C SER A 28 56.10 62.58 36.16
N GLY A 29 56.50 61.60 36.98
CA GLY A 29 55.59 60.68 37.67
C GLY A 29 55.31 59.38 36.92
N PHE A 30 55.94 59.16 35.76
CA PHE A 30 55.76 57.93 34.98
C PHE A 30 56.63 56.78 35.53
N SER A 31 56.07 55.58 35.50
CA SER A 31 56.74 54.37 35.92
C SER A 31 57.77 53.90 34.89
N THR A 32 58.78 53.17 35.34
CA THR A 32 59.79 52.53 34.46
C THR A 32 59.17 51.57 33.44
N ARG A 33 57.97 51.04 33.73
CA ARG A 33 57.22 50.13 32.86
C ARG A 33 56.57 50.84 31.67
N GLU A 34 56.09 52.07 31.88
CA GLU A 34 55.52 52.90 30.81
C GLU A 34 56.59 53.39 29.83
N LEU A 35 57.77 53.74 30.33
CA LEU A 35 58.93 54.04 29.51
C LEU A 35 59.33 52.84 28.63
N GLN A 36 59.29 51.63 29.19
CA GLN A 36 59.64 50.40 28.48
C GLN A 36 58.64 50.10 27.35
N ASN A 37 57.36 50.35 27.57
CA ASN A 37 56.32 50.17 26.56
C ASN A 37 56.39 51.22 25.45
N ALA A 38 56.78 52.46 25.74
CA ALA A 38 56.94 53.51 24.74
C ALA A 38 58.10 53.25 23.77
N CYS A 39 59.16 52.57 24.22
CA CYS A 39 60.28 52.16 23.38
C CYS A 39 59.97 50.93 22.51
N LEU A 40 58.86 50.23 22.76
CA LEU A 40 58.43 49.01 22.08
C LEU A 40 57.19 49.29 21.23
N GLU A 41 57.27 50.16 20.23
CA GLU A 41 56.14 50.36 19.30
C GLU A 41 55.74 49.04 18.61
N GLN A 42 54.48 48.64 18.77
CA GLN A 42 53.88 47.42 18.23
C GLN A 42 53.06 47.73 16.97
N TYR A 43 53.49 47.26 15.80
CA TYR A 43 52.66 47.24 14.59
C TYR A 43 51.59 46.15 14.70
N PRO A 44 50.29 46.43 14.49
CA PRO A 44 49.27 45.38 14.51
C PRO A 44 49.20 44.70 13.13
N ALA A 45 49.64 43.45 13.05
CA ALA A 45 49.35 42.59 11.90
C ALA A 45 47.88 42.13 11.97
N LYS A 46 47.07 42.46 10.96
CA LYS A 46 45.71 41.89 10.82
C LYS A 46 45.83 40.40 10.46
N HIS A 47 45.69 39.54 11.46
CA HIS A 47 45.65 38.10 11.27
C HIS A 47 44.25 37.71 10.73
N LEU A 48 44.14 37.48 9.41
CA LEU A 48 42.96 36.80 8.87
C LEU A 48 42.89 35.41 9.53
N ASN A 49 41.72 35.03 10.05
CA ASN A 49 41.57 33.86 10.89
C ASN A 49 41.71 32.58 10.04
N SER A 50 42.94 32.07 9.89
CA SER A 50 43.33 30.95 9.02
C SER A 50 42.42 29.71 9.19
N SER A 51 41.95 29.46 10.40
CA SER A 51 41.02 28.38 10.71
C SER A 51 39.67 28.49 9.98
N LEU A 52 39.14 29.70 9.80
CA LEU A 52 37.88 29.93 9.07
C LEU A 52 38.02 29.65 7.59
N VAL A 53 39.17 30.02 7.00
CA VAL A 53 39.47 29.74 5.58
C VAL A 53 39.59 28.24 5.35
N ILE A 54 40.26 27.53 6.26
CA ILE A 54 40.40 26.06 6.19
C ILE A 54 39.04 25.38 6.29
N ILE A 55 38.17 25.82 7.21
CA ILE A 55 36.80 25.27 7.33
C ILE A 55 36.02 25.46 6.04
N PHE A 56 36.09 26.65 5.43
CA PHE A 56 35.42 26.93 4.16
C PHE A 56 35.93 26.04 3.02
N LEU A 57 37.25 25.83 2.93
CA LEU A 57 37.85 24.97 1.91
C LEU A 57 37.45 23.50 2.09
N VAL A 58 37.42 23.01 3.34
CA VAL A 58 36.99 21.64 3.64
C VAL A 58 35.50 21.45 3.31
N LEU A 59 34.66 22.42 3.63
CA LEU A 59 33.23 22.37 3.28
C LEU A 59 33.03 22.39 1.77
N ALA A 60 33.75 23.25 1.04
CA ALA A 60 33.68 23.31 -0.41
C ALA A 60 34.12 22.00 -1.06
N LEU A 61 35.18 21.37 -0.54
CA LEU A 61 35.65 20.07 -1.01
C LEU A 61 34.62 18.96 -0.77
N LEU A 62 34.00 18.94 0.42
CA LEU A 62 32.93 17.99 0.75
C LEU A 62 31.74 18.12 -0.20
N VAL A 63 31.30 19.35 -0.46
CA VAL A 63 30.20 19.62 -1.40
C VAL A 63 30.56 19.18 -2.82
N ALA A 64 31.78 19.45 -3.28
CA ALA A 64 32.25 19.01 -4.59
C ALA A 64 32.29 17.48 -4.72
N VAL A 65 32.76 16.77 -3.69
CA VAL A 65 32.78 15.29 -3.66
C VAL A 65 31.35 14.73 -3.69
N VAL A 66 30.42 15.30 -2.92
CA VAL A 66 29.01 14.88 -2.93
C VAL A 66 28.36 15.05 -4.31
N PHE A 67 28.75 16.10 -5.04
CA PHE A 67 28.25 16.39 -6.38
C PHE A 67 28.85 15.44 -7.44
N GLU A 68 30.18 15.28 -7.47
CA GLU A 68 30.88 14.37 -8.40
C GLU A 68 30.54 12.90 -8.18
N CYS A 69 30.36 12.47 -6.93
CA CYS A 69 29.93 11.10 -6.63
C CYS A 69 28.44 10.84 -6.92
N GLY A 70 27.69 11.83 -7.43
CA GLY A 70 26.27 11.66 -7.75
C GLY A 70 25.38 11.35 -6.55
N ILE A 71 25.86 11.59 -5.32
CA ILE A 71 25.14 11.27 -4.08
C ILE A 71 23.89 12.14 -3.97
N LEU A 72 24.00 13.44 -4.28
CA LEU A 72 22.85 14.35 -4.29
C LEU A 72 21.79 13.90 -5.30
N GLN A 73 22.23 13.46 -6.48
CA GLN A 73 21.34 13.00 -7.54
C GLN A 73 20.69 11.66 -7.20
N THR A 74 21.41 10.77 -6.51
CA THR A 74 20.89 9.49 -6.00
C THR A 74 19.85 9.72 -4.89
N ILE A 75 20.12 10.64 -3.96
CA ILE A 75 19.19 11.02 -2.90
C ILE A 75 17.95 11.69 -3.49
N LEU A 76 18.11 12.63 -4.42
CA LEU A 76 16.99 13.27 -5.11
C LEU A 76 16.18 12.24 -5.91
N ASN A 77 16.81 11.32 -6.64
CA ASN A 77 16.10 10.27 -7.37
C ASN A 77 15.41 9.27 -6.44
N TYR A 78 15.98 8.99 -5.27
CA TYR A 78 15.34 8.16 -4.26
C TYR A 78 14.10 8.88 -3.71
N PHE A 79 14.20 10.14 -3.27
CA PHE A 79 13.06 10.90 -2.77
C PHE A 79 12.00 11.22 -3.83
N LEU A 80 12.40 11.54 -5.06
CA LEU A 80 11.49 11.78 -6.20
C LEU A 80 10.93 10.49 -6.78
N GLY A 81 11.61 9.36 -6.57
CA GLY A 81 11.21 8.03 -7.04
C GLY A 81 10.28 7.29 -6.07
N ILE A 82 10.32 7.61 -4.77
CA ILE A 82 9.40 7.06 -3.78
C ILE A 82 8.03 7.73 -3.96
N ARG A 83 7.11 7.03 -4.64
CA ARG A 83 5.72 7.47 -4.78
C ARG A 83 4.95 7.42 -3.45
N CYS A 84 5.31 6.51 -2.54
CA CYS A 84 4.66 6.34 -1.24
C CYS A 84 5.70 6.07 -0.14
N ILE A 85 5.77 6.93 0.89
CA ILE A 85 6.63 6.74 2.09
C ILE A 85 6.18 5.52 2.89
N VAL A 86 4.87 5.27 2.90
CA VAL A 86 4.23 4.15 3.60
C VAL A 86 3.87 3.07 2.59
N PRO A 87 4.20 1.78 2.85
CA PRO A 87 3.85 0.70 1.94
C PRO A 87 2.34 0.52 1.83
N ASN A 88 1.86 0.29 0.62
CA ASN A 88 0.44 0.03 0.35
C ASN A 88 0.11 -1.45 0.60
N ASN A 89 0.01 -1.86 1.87
CA ASN A 89 -0.24 -3.24 2.28
C ASN A 89 -1.47 -3.35 3.21
N TYR A 90 -1.90 -4.59 3.48
CA TYR A 90 -3.07 -4.87 4.32
C TYR A 90 -3.01 -4.25 5.72
N PHE A 91 -1.83 -4.19 6.34
CA PHE A 91 -1.69 -3.58 7.66
C PHE A 91 -2.01 -2.08 7.60
N VAL A 92 -1.49 -1.39 6.59
CA VAL A 92 -1.73 0.04 6.40
C VAL A 92 -3.19 0.28 6.04
N TRP A 93 -3.78 -0.54 5.17
CA TRP A 93 -5.19 -0.45 4.82
C TRP A 93 -6.11 -0.62 6.02
N GLU A 94 -5.84 -1.59 6.88
CA GLU A 94 -6.59 -1.81 8.11
C GLU A 94 -6.42 -0.64 9.09
N ALA A 95 -5.17 -0.22 9.35
CA ALA A 95 -4.87 0.86 10.29
C ALA A 95 -5.43 2.24 9.85
N THR A 96 -5.65 2.41 8.54
CA THR A 96 -6.19 3.65 7.95
C THR A 96 -7.65 3.54 7.54
N ARG A 97 -8.27 2.39 7.77
CA ARG A 97 -9.69 2.16 7.46
C ARG A 97 -10.54 3.13 8.28
N PRO A 98 -11.58 3.74 7.66
CA PRO A 98 -12.56 4.50 8.42
C PRO A 98 -13.24 3.62 9.49
N VAL A 99 -13.50 4.20 10.67
CA VAL A 99 -14.29 3.54 11.72
C VAL A 99 -15.69 3.27 11.19
N SER A 100 -16.15 2.03 11.29
CA SER A 100 -17.48 1.65 10.79
C SER A 100 -18.60 2.17 11.69
N ASN A 101 -19.71 2.60 11.09
CA ASN A 101 -20.97 2.78 11.82
C ASN A 101 -21.63 1.41 12.01
N CYS A 102 -21.82 0.95 13.26
CA CYS A 102 -22.36 -0.37 13.58
C CYS A 102 -23.86 -0.57 13.31
N ASP A 103 -24.58 0.44 12.79
CA ASP A 103 -25.99 0.34 12.44
C ASP A 103 -26.29 -0.78 11.42
N PHE A 104 -25.33 -1.12 10.54
CA PHE A 104 -25.51 -2.18 9.53
C PHE A 104 -25.74 -3.56 10.16
N CYS A 105 -25.26 -3.79 11.38
CA CYS A 105 -25.31 -5.08 12.07
C CYS A 105 -26.16 -5.06 13.35
N THR A 106 -26.74 -3.91 13.70
CA THR A 106 -27.60 -3.77 14.87
C THR A 106 -28.85 -4.67 14.72
N ASN A 107 -29.06 -5.55 15.70
CA ASN A 107 -30.12 -6.57 15.72
C ASN A 107 -30.08 -7.57 14.54
N VAL A 108 -28.92 -7.75 13.91
CA VAL A 108 -28.72 -8.74 12.84
C VAL A 108 -28.11 -10.01 13.43
N THR A 109 -28.94 -11.02 13.69
CA THR A 109 -28.51 -12.34 14.22
C THR A 109 -28.49 -13.45 13.17
N LYS A 110 -29.02 -13.17 11.98
CA LYS A 110 -29.05 -14.08 10.83
C LYS A 110 -29.15 -13.28 9.54
N PRO A 111 -28.73 -13.82 8.39
CA PRO A 111 -28.98 -13.19 7.10
C PRO A 111 -30.49 -13.04 6.85
N ILE A 112 -30.84 -12.00 6.10
CA ILE A 112 -32.19 -11.83 5.56
C ILE A 112 -32.37 -12.87 4.46
N ILE A 113 -33.34 -13.77 4.63
CA ILE A 113 -33.65 -14.80 3.64
C ILE A 113 -34.86 -14.34 2.82
N LEU A 114 -34.67 -14.23 1.51
CA LEU A 114 -35.72 -13.89 0.55
C LEU A 114 -35.91 -15.06 -0.42
N GLY A 115 -37.11 -15.25 -0.97
CA GLY A 115 -37.40 -16.27 -1.97
C GLY A 115 -37.64 -15.65 -3.34
N ASN A 116 -36.75 -15.91 -4.30
CA ASN A 116 -36.80 -15.42 -5.69
C ASN A 116 -37.67 -14.16 -5.93
N VAL A 117 -37.21 -13.03 -5.39
CA VAL A 117 -37.96 -11.77 -5.34
C VAL A 117 -37.86 -10.96 -6.64
N THR A 118 -38.85 -10.11 -6.85
CA THR A 118 -38.85 -9.05 -7.87
C THR A 118 -37.97 -7.87 -7.46
N ARG A 119 -37.73 -6.96 -8.41
CA ARG A 119 -36.95 -5.74 -8.18
C ARG A 119 -37.62 -4.83 -7.15
N GLU A 120 -38.94 -4.69 -7.22
CA GLU A 120 -39.73 -3.83 -6.34
C GLU A 120 -39.71 -4.35 -4.90
N GLU A 121 -39.78 -5.67 -4.73
CA GLU A 121 -39.66 -6.34 -3.42
C GLU A 121 -38.24 -6.26 -2.85
N PHE A 122 -37.21 -6.26 -3.70
CA PHE A 122 -35.82 -6.16 -3.28
C PHE A 122 -35.37 -4.71 -2.99
N ALA A 123 -36.01 -3.71 -3.60
CA ALA A 123 -35.61 -2.31 -3.51
C ALA A 123 -35.36 -1.78 -2.08
N PRO A 124 -36.17 -2.14 -1.05
CA PRO A 124 -35.91 -1.72 0.33
C PRO A 124 -34.61 -2.27 0.93
N TYR A 125 -34.08 -3.37 0.38
CA TYR A 125 -32.91 -4.08 0.90
C TYR A 125 -31.63 -3.78 0.12
N ALA A 126 -31.76 -3.31 -1.13
CA ALA A 126 -30.69 -3.20 -2.12
C ALA A 126 -29.46 -2.40 -1.65
N TYR A 127 -29.61 -1.52 -0.67
CA TYR A 127 -28.49 -0.70 -0.16
C TYR A 127 -28.40 -0.73 1.37
N SER A 128 -28.89 -1.80 2.01
CA SER A 128 -29.00 -1.88 3.48
C SER A 128 -27.72 -2.30 4.22
N SER A 129 -26.70 -2.77 3.51
CA SER A 129 -25.47 -3.39 4.06
C SER A 129 -25.69 -4.59 4.99
N LYS A 130 -26.93 -5.08 5.10
CA LYS A 130 -27.28 -6.29 5.83
C LYS A 130 -26.99 -7.51 4.95
N PRO A 131 -26.49 -8.62 5.51
CA PRO A 131 -26.30 -9.85 4.77
C PRO A 131 -27.65 -10.39 4.28
N ILE A 132 -27.75 -10.66 2.98
CA ILE A 132 -28.98 -11.15 2.33
C ILE A 132 -28.65 -12.41 1.54
N VAL A 133 -29.54 -13.40 1.63
CA VAL A 133 -29.54 -14.58 0.75
C VAL A 133 -30.90 -14.65 0.05
N ILE A 134 -30.88 -14.60 -1.27
CA ILE A 134 -32.07 -14.80 -2.12
C ILE A 134 -32.04 -16.23 -2.63
N LYS A 135 -32.92 -17.07 -2.08
CA LYS A 135 -32.98 -18.48 -2.41
C LYS A 135 -33.43 -18.68 -3.85
N GLN A 136 -32.73 -19.57 -4.56
CA GLN A 136 -33.10 -20.02 -5.91
C GLN A 136 -33.22 -18.90 -6.97
N ALA A 137 -32.57 -17.76 -6.75
CA ALA A 137 -32.63 -16.61 -7.66
C ALA A 137 -32.15 -16.93 -9.08
N PHE A 138 -31.14 -17.80 -9.22
CA PHE A 138 -30.40 -18.00 -10.46
C PHE A 138 -30.66 -19.34 -11.15
N LEU A 139 -31.64 -20.13 -10.70
CA LEU A 139 -31.95 -21.43 -11.32
C LEU A 139 -32.27 -21.35 -12.82
N HIS A 140 -32.75 -20.19 -13.27
CA HIS A 140 -33.09 -19.92 -14.67
C HIS A 140 -31.87 -19.56 -15.54
N TRP A 141 -30.71 -19.27 -14.95
CA TRP A 141 -29.52 -18.87 -15.70
C TRP A 141 -28.90 -20.04 -16.49
N PRO A 142 -28.57 -19.85 -17.78
CA PRO A 142 -27.81 -20.83 -18.55
C PRO A 142 -26.47 -21.21 -17.87
N ALA A 143 -25.85 -20.28 -17.16
CA ALA A 143 -24.60 -20.50 -16.43
C ALA A 143 -24.67 -21.69 -15.47
N MET A 144 -25.82 -21.98 -14.86
CA MET A 144 -26.02 -23.14 -13.97
C MET A 144 -25.68 -24.48 -14.65
N LYS A 145 -25.90 -24.57 -15.97
CA LYS A 145 -25.66 -25.79 -16.76
C LYS A 145 -24.33 -25.74 -17.50
N HIS A 146 -24.01 -24.59 -18.10
CA HIS A 146 -22.89 -24.47 -19.02
C HIS A 146 -21.56 -24.21 -18.34
N PHE A 147 -21.52 -23.43 -17.26
CA PHE A 147 -20.25 -23.06 -16.65
C PHE A 147 -19.65 -24.23 -15.89
N ASN A 148 -18.39 -24.52 -16.19
CA ASN A 148 -17.56 -25.53 -15.56
C ASN A 148 -16.09 -25.22 -15.89
N PHE A 149 -15.16 -26.01 -15.37
CA PHE A 149 -13.73 -25.84 -15.62
C PHE A 149 -13.39 -25.77 -17.13
N ASN A 150 -13.90 -26.71 -17.94
CA ASN A 150 -13.59 -26.77 -19.37
C ASN A 150 -14.13 -25.56 -20.14
N PHE A 151 -15.34 -25.09 -19.79
CA PHE A 151 -15.89 -23.88 -20.39
C PHE A 151 -14.94 -22.68 -20.22
N PHE A 152 -14.43 -22.44 -19.00
CA PHE A 152 -13.52 -21.33 -18.77
C PHE A 152 -12.17 -21.55 -19.45
N LYS A 153 -11.64 -22.76 -19.40
CA LYS A 153 -10.40 -23.11 -20.11
C LYS A 153 -10.51 -22.80 -21.61
N GLU A 154 -11.52 -23.34 -22.28
CA GLU A 154 -11.74 -23.14 -23.71
C GLU A 154 -11.97 -21.66 -24.04
N LEU A 155 -12.73 -20.94 -23.21
CA LEU A 155 -12.98 -19.51 -23.40
C LEU A 155 -11.68 -18.69 -23.37
N TYR A 156 -10.84 -18.89 -22.36
CA TYR A 156 -9.58 -18.15 -22.24
C TYR A 156 -8.56 -18.60 -23.29
N GLU A 157 -8.51 -19.87 -23.67
CA GLU A 157 -7.65 -20.35 -24.78
C GLU A 157 -8.08 -19.79 -26.14
N SER A 158 -9.38 -19.57 -26.36
CA SER A 158 -9.92 -19.09 -27.64
C SER A 158 -9.71 -17.60 -27.90
N ILE A 159 -9.45 -16.79 -26.86
CA ILE A 159 -9.34 -15.34 -26.94
C ILE A 159 -7.90 -14.92 -26.68
N SER A 160 -7.26 -14.28 -27.66
CA SER A 160 -5.91 -13.72 -27.54
C SER A 160 -5.83 -12.71 -26.40
N ASP A 161 -4.71 -12.67 -25.67
CA ASP A 161 -4.43 -11.76 -24.56
C ASP A 161 -5.37 -11.87 -23.34
N SER A 162 -6.28 -12.85 -23.31
CA SER A 162 -7.19 -13.09 -22.18
C SER A 162 -6.44 -13.37 -20.86
N TYR A 163 -5.41 -14.21 -20.92
CA TYR A 163 -4.52 -14.52 -19.80
C TYR A 163 -3.78 -13.28 -19.29
N ARG A 164 -3.22 -12.49 -20.22
CA ARG A 164 -2.45 -11.27 -19.88
C ARG A 164 -3.33 -10.26 -19.17
N SER A 165 -4.59 -10.12 -19.58
CA SER A 165 -5.54 -9.25 -18.89
C SER A 165 -5.72 -9.65 -17.42
N VAL A 166 -5.80 -10.95 -17.11
CA VAL A 166 -5.89 -11.43 -15.71
C VAL A 166 -4.60 -11.16 -14.93
N ASP A 167 -3.46 -11.45 -15.52
CA ASP A 167 -2.16 -11.43 -14.83
C ASP A 167 -1.59 -10.01 -14.65
N GLU A 168 -1.85 -9.09 -15.59
CA GLU A 168 -1.25 -7.74 -15.60
C GLU A 168 -2.23 -6.60 -15.29
N GLU A 169 -3.50 -6.73 -15.65
CA GLU A 169 -4.50 -5.65 -15.52
C GLU A 169 -5.52 -5.93 -14.40
N CYS A 170 -5.89 -7.20 -14.26
CA CYS A 170 -6.84 -7.70 -13.30
C CYS A 170 -6.13 -8.28 -12.07
N GLN A 171 -6.75 -9.27 -11.43
CA GLN A 171 -6.24 -9.86 -10.21
C GLN A 171 -6.48 -11.37 -10.22
N PHE A 172 -5.40 -12.12 -10.05
CA PHE A 172 -5.48 -13.53 -9.71
C PHE A 172 -5.48 -13.70 -8.18
N LEU A 173 -6.36 -14.56 -7.68
CA LEU A 173 -6.56 -14.85 -6.26
C LEU A 173 -6.23 -16.32 -6.01
N HIS A 174 -4.98 -16.58 -5.62
CA HIS A 174 -4.49 -17.95 -5.43
C HIS A 174 -4.99 -18.60 -4.11
N PHE A 175 -5.49 -17.82 -3.15
CA PHE A 175 -5.89 -18.30 -1.81
C PHE A 175 -4.84 -19.24 -1.19
N LYS A 176 -5.22 -20.47 -0.79
CA LYS A 176 -4.30 -21.47 -0.25
C LYS A 176 -3.68 -22.39 -1.31
N SER A 177 -3.99 -22.17 -2.58
CA SER A 177 -3.38 -22.94 -3.67
C SER A 177 -1.93 -22.50 -3.91
N ASN A 178 -1.20 -23.32 -4.65
CA ASN A 178 0.17 -23.06 -5.08
C ASN A 178 0.26 -22.50 -6.51
N PHE A 179 -0.84 -21.99 -7.06
CA PHE A 179 -0.87 -21.40 -8.40
C PHE A 179 -0.37 -19.96 -8.39
N ILE A 180 0.31 -19.57 -9.47
CA ILE A 180 0.82 -18.22 -9.67
C ILE A 180 -0.08 -17.45 -10.64
N SER A 181 -0.62 -18.15 -11.64
CA SER A 181 -1.47 -17.56 -12.68
C SER A 181 -2.71 -18.40 -12.99
N ILE A 182 -3.68 -17.82 -13.69
CA ILE A 182 -4.83 -18.57 -14.21
C ILE A 182 -4.42 -19.60 -15.27
N ARG A 183 -3.31 -19.38 -15.97
CA ARG A 183 -2.74 -20.36 -16.91
C ARG A 183 -2.39 -21.66 -16.19
N ASP A 184 -1.73 -21.57 -15.03
CA ASP A 184 -1.37 -22.74 -14.23
C ASP A 184 -2.61 -23.56 -13.82
N VAL A 185 -3.74 -22.88 -13.59
CA VAL A 185 -5.02 -23.50 -13.27
C VAL A 185 -5.55 -24.30 -14.47
N PHE A 186 -5.52 -23.73 -15.68
CA PHE A 186 -6.03 -24.41 -16.88
C PHE A 186 -5.08 -25.49 -17.44
N GLU A 187 -3.81 -25.45 -17.06
CA GLU A 187 -2.81 -26.47 -17.38
C GLU A 187 -2.78 -27.64 -16.37
N MET A 188 -3.64 -27.64 -15.35
CA MET A 188 -3.75 -28.75 -14.40
C MET A 188 -4.05 -30.10 -15.07
N ASP A 189 -3.45 -31.15 -14.52
CA ASP A 189 -3.79 -32.54 -14.86
C ASP A 189 -5.24 -32.88 -14.48
N LYS A 190 -5.85 -33.80 -15.24
CA LYS A 190 -7.25 -34.21 -15.05
C LYS A 190 -7.52 -34.77 -13.64
N THR A 191 -6.56 -35.50 -13.06
CA THR A 191 -6.68 -36.07 -11.72
C THR A 191 -6.85 -34.97 -10.67
N ARG A 192 -6.06 -33.90 -10.79
CA ARG A 192 -6.11 -32.74 -9.90
C ARG A 192 -7.34 -31.87 -10.15
N ILE A 193 -7.77 -31.70 -11.40
CA ILE A 193 -9.03 -31.01 -11.74
C ILE A 193 -10.21 -31.69 -11.03
N ASN A 194 -10.21 -33.01 -10.94
CA ASN A 194 -11.28 -33.79 -10.31
C ASN A 194 -11.11 -33.98 -8.79
N ASN A 195 -10.04 -33.46 -8.19
CA ASN A 195 -9.67 -33.67 -6.78
C ASN A 195 -9.63 -35.16 -6.39
N GLU A 196 -8.99 -35.99 -7.23
CA GLU A 196 -8.86 -37.43 -6.99
C GLU A 196 -8.05 -37.75 -5.71
N PRO A 197 -8.29 -38.88 -5.03
CA PRO A 197 -7.60 -39.23 -3.80
C PRO A 197 -6.07 -39.20 -3.95
N GLY A 198 -5.39 -38.40 -3.11
CA GLY A 198 -3.94 -38.22 -3.13
C GLY A 198 -3.50 -36.93 -3.82
N GLU A 199 -4.38 -36.27 -4.57
CA GLU A 199 -4.13 -34.94 -5.12
C GLU A 199 -4.22 -33.84 -4.07
N LYS A 200 -3.56 -32.72 -4.34
CA LYS A 200 -3.69 -31.51 -3.53
C LYS A 200 -4.93 -30.74 -3.99
N SER A 201 -5.85 -30.56 -3.05
CA SER A 201 -7.00 -29.67 -3.22
C SER A 201 -6.59 -28.25 -3.62
N TRP A 202 -7.50 -27.54 -4.26
CA TRP A 202 -7.25 -26.23 -4.80
C TRP A 202 -8.51 -25.39 -4.82
N TYR A 203 -8.37 -24.11 -4.55
CA TYR A 203 -9.42 -23.12 -4.72
C TYR A 203 -8.78 -21.82 -5.20
N VAL A 204 -9.36 -21.24 -6.25
CA VAL A 204 -8.85 -20.03 -6.89
C VAL A 204 -9.99 -19.09 -7.21
N GLY A 205 -9.65 -17.81 -7.34
CA GLY A 205 -10.50 -16.80 -7.94
C GLY A 205 -9.72 -15.97 -8.92
N TRP A 206 -10.40 -15.31 -9.84
CA TRP A 206 -9.78 -14.32 -10.70
C TRP A 206 -10.79 -13.26 -11.13
N GLY A 207 -10.30 -12.04 -11.26
CA GLY A 207 -11.02 -10.96 -11.90
C GLY A 207 -10.92 -11.08 -13.42
N ASN A 208 -12.05 -10.99 -14.09
CA ASN A 208 -12.18 -10.85 -15.53
C ASN A 208 -12.48 -9.40 -15.87
N CYS A 209 -11.56 -8.73 -16.56
CA CYS A 209 -11.75 -7.40 -17.13
C CYS A 209 -11.57 -7.39 -18.66
N HIS A 210 -11.35 -8.55 -19.29
CA HIS A 210 -11.18 -8.63 -20.73
C HIS A 210 -12.55 -8.47 -21.42
N PRO A 211 -12.78 -7.43 -22.26
CA PRO A 211 -14.11 -7.10 -22.76
C PRO A 211 -14.79 -8.24 -23.54
N GLN A 212 -14.03 -9.00 -24.35
CA GLN A 212 -14.57 -10.11 -25.12
C GLN A 212 -14.95 -11.29 -24.22
N VAL A 213 -14.13 -11.61 -23.21
CA VAL A 213 -14.41 -12.71 -22.28
C VAL A 213 -15.65 -12.37 -21.47
N LEU A 214 -15.73 -11.14 -20.94
CA LEU A 214 -16.93 -10.64 -20.24
C LEU A 214 -18.19 -10.69 -21.11
N THR A 215 -18.07 -10.32 -22.39
CA THR A 215 -19.21 -10.35 -23.33
C THR A 215 -19.74 -11.78 -23.52
N GLU A 216 -18.85 -12.75 -23.71
CA GLU A 216 -19.23 -14.16 -23.86
C GLU A 216 -19.82 -14.72 -22.56
N MET A 217 -19.19 -14.42 -21.43
CA MET A 217 -19.64 -14.82 -20.11
C MET A 217 -21.06 -14.30 -19.78
N ARG A 218 -21.33 -13.02 -20.04
CA ARG A 218 -22.63 -12.37 -19.76
C ARG A 218 -23.80 -12.91 -20.59
N ARG A 219 -23.55 -13.68 -21.66
CA ARG A 219 -24.61 -14.42 -22.37
C ARG A 219 -25.24 -15.51 -21.49
N HIS A 220 -24.51 -15.99 -20.48
CA HIS A 220 -24.94 -17.09 -19.61
C HIS A 220 -25.40 -16.64 -18.23
N TYR A 221 -24.99 -15.45 -17.77
CA TYR A 221 -25.50 -14.80 -16.57
C TYR A 221 -25.82 -13.32 -16.89
N PRO A 222 -27.08 -12.97 -17.16
CA PRO A 222 -27.46 -11.57 -17.29
C PRO A 222 -27.36 -10.86 -15.93
N LYS A 223 -27.53 -9.53 -15.94
CA LYS A 223 -27.73 -8.75 -14.70
C LYS A 223 -28.82 -9.40 -13.84
N PRO A 224 -28.57 -9.67 -12.54
CA PRO A 224 -29.58 -10.24 -11.65
C PRO A 224 -30.91 -9.47 -11.71
N HIS A 225 -32.01 -10.20 -11.86
CA HIS A 225 -33.34 -9.61 -12.12
C HIS A 225 -33.86 -8.76 -10.97
N PHE A 226 -33.49 -9.10 -9.74
CA PHE A 226 -33.87 -8.39 -8.52
C PHE A 226 -33.10 -7.08 -8.31
N LEU A 227 -31.97 -6.86 -8.99
CA LEU A 227 -31.20 -5.63 -8.81
C LEU A 227 -31.93 -4.42 -9.40
N PRO A 228 -31.75 -3.21 -8.81
CA PRO A 228 -32.33 -1.97 -9.34
C PRO A 228 -31.96 -1.76 -10.81
N GLU A 229 -32.90 -1.25 -11.61
CA GLU A 229 -32.68 -1.07 -13.06
C GLU A 229 -31.53 -0.07 -13.32
N SER A 230 -31.48 0.99 -12.53
CA SER A 230 -30.47 2.05 -12.59
C SER A 230 -29.09 1.63 -12.10
N CYS A 231 -28.95 0.48 -11.42
CA CYS A 231 -27.64 0.11 -10.88
C CYS A 231 -26.68 -0.26 -12.01
N GLU A 232 -25.46 0.24 -11.90
CA GLU A 232 -24.40 -0.03 -12.85
C GLU A 232 -23.65 -1.31 -12.48
N ILE A 233 -23.35 -2.13 -13.49
CA ILE A 233 -22.48 -3.30 -13.33
C ILE A 233 -21.08 -2.92 -13.84
N PRO A 234 -20.01 -3.10 -13.05
CA PRO A 234 -18.65 -2.73 -13.45
C PRO A 234 -18.16 -3.54 -14.66
N SER A 235 -17.06 -3.08 -15.27
CA SER A 235 -16.33 -3.82 -16.31
C SER A 235 -15.35 -4.85 -15.73
N LYS A 236 -15.52 -5.25 -14.47
CA LYS A 236 -14.72 -6.27 -13.79
C LYS A 236 -15.64 -7.17 -12.99
N GLU A 237 -15.58 -8.47 -13.26
CA GLU A 237 -16.40 -9.49 -12.60
C GLU A 237 -15.48 -10.64 -12.17
N TYR A 238 -15.86 -11.39 -11.15
CA TYR A 238 -14.99 -12.41 -10.57
C TYR A 238 -15.59 -13.79 -10.75
N VAL A 239 -14.71 -14.76 -11.03
CA VAL A 239 -15.03 -16.18 -10.98
C VAL A 239 -14.27 -16.78 -9.81
N PHE A 240 -14.91 -17.66 -9.06
CA PHE A 240 -14.27 -18.47 -8.04
C PHE A 240 -14.63 -19.94 -8.23
N MET A 241 -13.65 -20.83 -8.19
CA MET A 241 -13.91 -22.26 -8.29
C MET A 241 -12.82 -23.12 -7.63
N GLY A 242 -13.20 -24.35 -7.28
CA GLY A 242 -12.31 -25.34 -6.70
C GLY A 242 -12.99 -26.17 -5.63
N TYR A 243 -12.20 -26.68 -4.68
CA TYR A 243 -12.57 -27.66 -3.66
C TYR A 243 -12.02 -27.26 -2.29
N ASP A 244 -12.65 -27.81 -1.24
CA ASP A 244 -12.28 -27.90 0.18
C ASP A 244 -11.99 -26.57 0.91
N ASP A 245 -11.13 -25.73 0.34
CA ASP A 245 -10.84 -24.38 0.81
C ASP A 245 -11.82 -23.37 0.23
N GLY A 246 -11.92 -22.20 0.87
CA GLY A 246 -12.60 -21.03 0.33
C GLY A 246 -11.75 -19.78 0.53
N ALA A 247 -12.40 -18.62 0.56
CA ALA A 247 -11.73 -17.36 0.87
C ALA A 247 -11.36 -17.30 2.35
N THR A 248 -10.12 -16.87 2.65
CA THR A 248 -9.69 -16.57 4.02
C THR A 248 -10.45 -15.36 4.56
N MET A 249 -10.53 -15.20 5.88
CA MET A 249 -11.22 -14.05 6.50
C MET A 249 -10.56 -12.73 6.08
N HIS A 250 -11.30 -11.82 5.44
CA HIS A 250 -10.80 -10.53 4.94
C HIS A 250 -11.92 -9.49 4.78
N LEU A 251 -11.52 -8.25 4.49
CA LEU A 251 -12.37 -7.19 3.96
C LEU A 251 -12.00 -6.93 2.50
N ASP A 252 -12.99 -6.51 1.73
CA ASP A 252 -12.78 -6.00 0.39
C ASP A 252 -12.61 -4.48 0.39
N PHE A 253 -11.61 -4.00 -0.33
CA PHE A 253 -11.37 -2.58 -0.56
C PHE A 253 -11.98 -2.16 -1.91
N ILE A 254 -13.30 -2.34 -2.02
CA ILE A 254 -14.11 -2.00 -3.19
C ILE A 254 -15.01 -0.80 -2.92
N ASN A 255 -15.52 -0.17 -3.99
CA ASN A 255 -16.33 1.05 -3.87
C ASN A 255 -17.82 0.77 -3.78
N ARG A 256 -18.28 -0.36 -4.33
CA ARG A 256 -19.70 -0.69 -4.50
C ARG A 256 -20.09 -1.91 -3.66
N LEU A 257 -21.39 -2.15 -3.53
CA LEU A 257 -21.88 -3.39 -2.91
C LEU A 257 -21.63 -4.55 -3.86
N MET A 258 -21.58 -5.77 -3.33
CA MET A 258 -21.35 -6.97 -4.14
C MET A 258 -22.52 -7.94 -4.06
N TRP A 259 -22.65 -8.75 -5.10
CA TRP A 259 -23.45 -9.95 -5.11
C TRP A 259 -22.61 -11.12 -5.62
N GLN A 260 -22.91 -12.33 -5.17
CA GLN A 260 -22.33 -13.56 -5.71
C GLN A 260 -23.45 -14.58 -6.00
N ALA A 261 -23.38 -15.20 -7.17
CA ALA A 261 -24.20 -16.32 -7.59
C ALA A 261 -23.45 -17.63 -7.30
N GLN A 262 -24.03 -18.49 -6.48
CA GLN A 262 -23.51 -19.83 -6.26
C GLN A 262 -24.05 -20.75 -7.36
N LEU A 263 -23.19 -21.19 -8.29
CA LEU A 263 -23.62 -21.94 -9.48
C LEU A 263 -23.49 -23.46 -9.30
N LYS A 264 -22.43 -23.91 -8.64
CA LYS A 264 -22.19 -25.32 -8.31
C LYS A 264 -21.63 -25.43 -6.91
N GLY A 265 -21.92 -26.54 -6.26
CA GLY A 265 -21.48 -26.81 -4.90
C GLY A 265 -22.05 -25.84 -3.87
N SER A 266 -21.91 -26.20 -2.60
CA SER A 266 -22.37 -25.37 -1.49
C SER A 266 -21.20 -24.65 -0.82
N LYS A 267 -21.47 -23.46 -0.29
CA LYS A 267 -20.46 -22.62 0.35
C LYS A 267 -21.00 -22.05 1.64
N THR A 268 -20.30 -22.27 2.74
CA THR A 268 -20.63 -21.64 4.02
C THR A 268 -19.89 -20.31 4.11
N TRP A 269 -20.64 -19.25 4.35
CA TRP A 269 -20.11 -17.91 4.60
C TRP A 269 -20.01 -17.67 6.09
N HIS A 270 -18.89 -17.09 6.52
CA HIS A 270 -18.62 -16.70 7.89
C HIS A 270 -18.43 -15.19 7.90
N LEU A 271 -19.28 -14.47 8.64
CA LEU A 271 -19.22 -13.02 8.76
C LEU A 271 -18.87 -12.63 10.19
N ILE A 272 -17.90 -11.73 10.33
CA ILE A 272 -17.46 -11.19 11.61
C ILE A 272 -17.58 -9.66 11.53
N PRO A 273 -18.22 -9.01 12.52
CA PRO A 273 -18.23 -7.55 12.56
C PRO A 273 -16.82 -7.03 12.82
N PRO A 274 -16.49 -5.81 12.42
CA PRO A 274 -15.20 -5.24 12.73
C PRO A 274 -15.02 -5.02 14.24
N PRO A 275 -13.77 -4.96 14.75
CA PRO A 275 -13.48 -4.90 16.18
C PRO A 275 -14.26 -3.82 16.95
N GLU A 276 -14.43 -2.63 16.34
CA GLU A 276 -15.20 -1.53 16.93
C GLU A 276 -16.69 -1.82 17.13
N CYS A 277 -17.24 -2.81 16.42
CA CYS A 277 -18.65 -3.20 16.46
C CYS A 277 -18.92 -4.53 17.19
N GLU A 278 -17.90 -5.23 17.68
CA GLU A 278 -18.06 -6.53 18.37
C GLU A 278 -18.96 -6.48 19.61
N SER A 279 -19.06 -5.31 20.26
CA SER A 279 -19.93 -5.14 21.44
C SER A 279 -21.42 -5.02 21.12
N VAL A 280 -21.77 -4.70 19.87
CA VAL A 280 -23.14 -4.48 19.40
C VAL A 280 -23.61 -5.61 18.47
N CYS A 281 -22.67 -6.19 17.73
CA CYS A 281 -22.94 -7.07 16.61
C CYS A 281 -22.46 -8.48 16.87
N THR A 282 -23.16 -9.46 16.30
CA THR A 282 -22.82 -10.88 16.43
C THR A 282 -22.20 -11.43 15.16
N GLN A 283 -21.33 -12.42 15.31
CA GLN A 283 -20.84 -13.21 14.20
C GLN A 283 -21.96 -14.05 13.58
N LEU A 284 -21.90 -14.26 12.26
CA LEU A 284 -22.91 -15.00 11.50
C LEU A 284 -22.23 -16.11 10.70
N SER A 285 -22.90 -17.25 10.58
CA SER A 285 -22.49 -18.30 9.66
C SER A 285 -23.72 -18.89 8.97
N PHE A 286 -23.68 -19.02 7.65
CA PHE A 286 -24.82 -19.53 6.88
C PHE A 286 -24.38 -20.20 5.58
N LEU A 287 -25.17 -21.19 5.16
CA LEU A 287 -24.95 -21.96 3.94
C LEU A 287 -25.62 -21.28 2.74
N VAL A 288 -24.89 -21.23 1.64
CA VAL A 288 -25.37 -20.81 0.32
C VAL A 288 -25.32 -22.00 -0.62
N GLU A 289 -26.44 -22.30 -1.27
CA GLU A 289 -26.63 -23.49 -2.11
C GLU A 289 -26.65 -23.12 -3.60
N PRO A 290 -26.46 -24.08 -4.52
CA PRO A 290 -26.57 -23.83 -5.94
C PRO A 290 -27.90 -23.16 -6.34
N GLY A 291 -27.79 -22.04 -7.05
CA GLY A 291 -28.92 -21.21 -7.49
C GLY A 291 -29.23 -20.03 -6.57
N ASP A 292 -28.65 -19.97 -5.38
CA ASP A 292 -28.84 -18.84 -4.48
C ASP A 292 -28.01 -17.62 -4.91
N ALA A 293 -28.56 -16.43 -4.61
CA ALA A 293 -27.81 -15.18 -4.60
C ALA A 293 -27.43 -14.84 -3.16
N ILE A 294 -26.18 -14.42 -2.95
CA ILE A 294 -25.75 -13.79 -1.71
C ILE A 294 -25.36 -12.34 -1.98
N LEU A 295 -25.75 -11.45 -1.07
CA LEU A 295 -25.28 -10.08 -1.01
C LEU A 295 -24.74 -9.80 0.37
N VAL A 296 -23.47 -9.40 0.44
CA VAL A 296 -22.78 -9.02 1.67
C VAL A 296 -22.07 -7.71 1.39
N ASP A 297 -22.17 -6.74 2.30
CA ASP A 297 -21.31 -5.56 2.22
C ASP A 297 -19.91 -5.92 2.73
N THR A 298 -19.08 -6.43 1.81
CA THR A 298 -17.72 -6.93 2.10
C THR A 298 -16.73 -5.84 2.49
N ARG A 299 -17.15 -4.56 2.41
CA ARG A 299 -16.39 -3.39 2.86
C ARG A 299 -16.44 -3.22 4.38
N VAL A 300 -17.52 -3.70 5.02
CA VAL A 300 -17.75 -3.55 6.47
C VAL A 300 -17.83 -4.89 7.20
N TRP A 301 -18.29 -5.96 6.55
CA TRP A 301 -18.26 -7.31 7.11
C TRP A 301 -16.95 -8.01 6.75
N TYR A 302 -16.17 -8.37 7.77
CA TYR A 302 -15.12 -9.36 7.56
C TYR A 302 -15.80 -10.64 7.14
N HIS A 303 -15.31 -11.24 6.07
CA HIS A 303 -15.92 -12.42 5.51
C HIS A 303 -14.87 -13.46 5.12
N GLY A 304 -15.22 -14.71 5.37
CA GLY A 304 -14.48 -15.88 4.91
C GLY A 304 -15.46 -16.93 4.43
N THR A 305 -15.00 -17.86 3.61
CA THR A 305 -15.84 -18.93 3.10
C THR A 305 -15.16 -20.28 3.23
N THR A 306 -15.97 -21.32 3.40
CA THR A 306 -15.56 -22.72 3.43
C THR A 306 -16.46 -23.52 2.50
N ILE A 307 -15.86 -24.38 1.70
CA ILE A 307 -16.59 -25.24 0.75
C ILE A 307 -16.82 -26.60 1.41
N THR A 308 -17.93 -27.25 1.09
CA THR A 308 -18.18 -28.61 1.55
C THR A 308 -17.03 -29.52 1.08
N PRO A 309 -16.36 -30.28 1.96
CA PRO A 309 -15.25 -31.11 1.56
C PRO A 309 -15.60 -32.11 0.45
N GLY A 310 -14.75 -32.22 -0.56
CA GLY A 310 -14.92 -33.06 -1.76
C GLY A 310 -15.90 -32.51 -2.80
N GLU A 311 -16.62 -31.42 -2.51
CA GLU A 311 -17.58 -30.82 -3.43
C GLU A 311 -16.93 -29.75 -4.30
N PHE A 312 -17.09 -29.85 -5.62
CA PHE A 312 -16.66 -28.78 -6.53
C PHE A 312 -17.58 -27.57 -6.38
N SER A 313 -17.01 -26.44 -6.01
CA SER A 313 -17.70 -25.16 -5.93
C SER A 313 -17.38 -24.30 -7.14
N LEU A 314 -18.39 -23.58 -7.63
CA LEU A 314 -18.23 -22.55 -8.66
C LEU A 314 -19.20 -21.41 -8.39
N SER A 315 -18.70 -20.19 -8.41
CA SER A 315 -19.49 -18.98 -8.20
C SER A 315 -19.02 -17.82 -9.05
N ILE A 316 -19.95 -16.95 -9.43
CA ILE A 316 -19.68 -15.69 -10.13
C ILE A 316 -20.03 -14.53 -9.22
N GLN A 317 -19.22 -13.50 -9.20
CA GLN A 317 -19.39 -12.32 -8.36
C GLN A 317 -19.25 -11.06 -9.18
N SER A 318 -20.03 -10.04 -8.83
CA SER A 318 -19.88 -8.70 -9.39
C SER A 318 -20.29 -7.65 -8.37
N GLU A 319 -19.83 -6.43 -8.59
CA GLU A 319 -20.29 -5.28 -7.84
C GLU A 319 -21.55 -4.68 -8.48
N TYR A 320 -22.29 -3.90 -7.71
CA TYR A 320 -23.38 -3.06 -8.19
C TYR A 320 -23.46 -1.79 -7.36
N GLY A 321 -23.77 -0.68 -8.02
CA GLY A 321 -23.88 0.65 -7.41
C GLY A 321 -24.95 1.44 -8.10
#